data_AF-A0A510PFX5-F1
#
_entry.id   AF-A0A510PFX5-F1
#
_cell.length_a   1.000
_cell.length_b   1.000
_cell.length_c   1.000
_cell.angle_alpha   90.00
_cell.angle_beta   90.00
_cell.angle_gamma   90.00
#
_symmetry.space_group_name_H-M   'P 1'
#
loop_
_entity.id
_entity.type
_entity.pdbx_description
1 polymer ?
#
loop_
_entity_poly.entity_id
_entity_poly.type
_entity_poly.pdbx_seq_one_letter_code
_entity_poly.pdbx_strand_id
1 'polypeptide(L)'
;MTIPPINEKIIRQNSTNASYQRGQYYYDSGAVISLWQRGQNLQALVNGSEVKPYRVAMDFNQDNLENVSCSCPYDYEGWCKHIVAVLLTCSRQPELIIKKASLEELLTPIDESKLRKLLNHLVAKHPEIIETIDKFLLPATPVNKAGGKITINVKAYRNTVRNELRQSLRAIEEDYYEEDPISNEIYALVDESQDYYQKGEPDNAIAILEAIISACIEEWDNLEDYGAVNDDLSARIDRVLTGAILSKEFNPQEKQDLREKMEQWQHEWSADFEMSLAALQQGWDDPVLEKILRGESANFSEMWSGNIPDYAQTLTSIRLEIFEKQEKDQEYLNLALASGQVVEYLTKLVYLDRIDEAMAAAKNMITKNDEAFFFAKALRDESAPESALIIARSGLNFPGNYYYQLALWTSELAQSLGDIDTALAARIKAFQDQPSFSHYQKIESLAGEDWPDLKLDLLDYLREFSGGRSTEAKIDIFLHENLVRDAIKVVSDNSYVQSHLIWRIMDAAATVDPNWVIDRACPPAEKILDEKKADRYEEAIKWLKKARNAFYMSGRREEWQTYRENLIKEHGRKSKFMGLFKHQDLQ
;
A
#
# COMPACT_ATOMS: atom_id res chain seq x y z
N MET A 1 16.86 -22.57 -23.03
CA MET A 1 17.73 -21.52 -22.45
C MET A 1 17.73 -21.66 -20.93
N THR A 2 18.86 -21.39 -20.27
CA THR A 2 19.03 -21.55 -18.82
C THR A 2 18.88 -20.20 -18.12
N ILE A 3 18.17 -20.17 -16.98
CA ILE A 3 18.04 -18.98 -16.14
C ILE A 3 19.45 -18.54 -15.67
N PRO A 4 19.77 -17.23 -15.64
CA PRO A 4 21.05 -16.75 -15.11
C PRO A 4 21.26 -17.18 -13.65
N PRO A 5 22.51 -17.40 -13.20
CA PRO A 5 22.78 -17.81 -11.84
C PRO A 5 22.28 -16.74 -10.84
N ILE A 6 21.41 -17.15 -9.92
CA ILE A 6 20.86 -16.23 -8.91
C ILE A 6 21.97 -15.86 -7.92
N ASN A 7 22.23 -14.56 -7.79
CA ASN A 7 23.24 -14.02 -6.88
C ASN A 7 22.61 -13.67 -5.53
N GLU A 8 23.05 -14.31 -4.44
CA GLU A 8 22.56 -14.02 -3.09
C GLU A 8 22.72 -12.55 -2.66
N LYS A 9 23.69 -11.82 -3.23
CA LYS A 9 23.85 -10.38 -3.00
C LYS A 9 22.61 -9.59 -3.44
N ILE A 10 22.02 -9.96 -4.58
CA ILE A 10 20.81 -9.33 -5.11
C ILE A 10 19.63 -9.63 -4.19
N ILE A 11 19.54 -10.86 -3.66
CA ILE A 11 18.50 -11.24 -2.69
C ILE A 11 18.59 -10.34 -1.45
N ARG A 12 19.79 -10.12 -0.92
CA ARG A 12 20.01 -9.25 0.25
C ARG A 12 19.75 -7.77 -0.03
N GLN A 13 20.07 -7.29 -1.23
CA GLN A 13 19.84 -5.90 -1.62
C GLN A 13 18.36 -5.57 -1.82
N ASN A 14 17.57 -6.55 -2.27
CA ASN A 14 16.15 -6.37 -2.56
C ASN A 14 15.24 -6.85 -1.43
N SER A 15 15.77 -7.22 -0.26
CA SER A 15 14.97 -7.61 0.90
C SER A 15 15.44 -6.92 2.16
N THR A 16 14.51 -6.63 3.07
CA THR A 16 14.87 -6.13 4.40
C THR A 16 15.59 -7.23 5.19
N ASN A 17 16.42 -6.85 6.16
CA ASN A 17 17.12 -7.82 7.03
C ASN A 17 16.15 -8.82 7.69
N ALA A 18 14.96 -8.35 8.11
CA ALA A 18 13.93 -9.19 8.72
C ALA A 18 13.29 -10.17 7.72
N SER A 19 13.00 -9.72 6.49
CA SER A 19 12.46 -10.60 5.45
C SER A 19 13.50 -11.61 4.94
N TYR A 20 14.77 -11.20 4.86
CA TYR A 20 15.88 -12.10 4.52
C TYR A 20 16.07 -13.20 5.57
N GLN A 21 16.14 -12.84 6.86
CA GLN A 21 16.30 -13.82 7.95
C GLN A 21 15.13 -14.81 8.02
N ARG A 22 13.90 -14.34 7.85
CA ARG A 22 12.73 -15.23 7.78
C ARG A 22 12.73 -16.09 6.53
N GLY A 23 13.14 -15.57 5.38
CA GLY A 23 13.27 -16.34 4.15
C GLY A 23 14.34 -17.44 4.26
N GLN A 24 15.45 -17.14 4.93
CA GLN A 24 16.48 -18.12 5.28
C GLN A 24 15.90 -19.25 6.14
N TYR A 25 15.12 -18.92 7.17
CA TYR A 25 14.42 -19.93 7.98
C TYR A 25 13.48 -20.82 7.15
N TYR A 26 12.71 -20.23 6.23
CA TYR A 26 11.79 -20.97 5.34
C TYR A 26 12.54 -21.90 4.38
N TYR A 27 13.69 -21.46 3.88
CA TYR A 27 14.60 -22.30 3.10
C TYR A 27 15.11 -23.47 3.95
N ASP A 28 15.64 -23.19 5.15
CA ASP A 28 16.21 -24.20 6.04
C ASP A 28 15.17 -25.21 6.54
N SER A 29 13.90 -24.80 6.67
CA SER A 29 12.79 -25.67 7.04
C SER A 29 12.20 -26.46 5.86
N GLY A 30 12.71 -26.30 4.64
CA GLY A 30 12.19 -26.97 3.45
C GLY A 30 10.78 -26.52 3.06
N ALA A 31 10.43 -25.25 3.28
CA ALA A 31 9.08 -24.74 3.02
C ALA A 31 8.73 -24.67 1.52
N VAL A 32 9.70 -24.70 0.63
CA VAL A 32 9.49 -24.74 -0.83
C VAL A 32 9.10 -26.17 -1.23
N ILE A 33 7.81 -26.36 -1.51
CA ILE A 33 7.20 -27.68 -1.75
C ILE A 33 7.51 -28.18 -3.15
N SER A 34 7.51 -27.26 -4.11
CA SER A 34 7.74 -27.56 -5.51
C SER A 34 8.25 -26.33 -6.24
N LEU A 35 9.14 -26.57 -7.19
CA LEU A 35 9.88 -25.57 -7.93
C LEU A 35 10.03 -26.06 -9.36
N TRP A 36 9.48 -25.34 -10.34
CA TRP A 36 9.57 -25.73 -11.73
C TRP A 36 9.85 -24.53 -12.64
N GLN A 37 10.47 -24.83 -13.78
CA GLN A 37 10.86 -23.86 -14.77
C GLN A 37 10.23 -24.21 -16.12
N ARG A 38 9.67 -23.21 -16.80
CA ARG A 38 9.24 -23.27 -18.20
C ARG A 38 9.86 -22.11 -18.97
N GLY A 39 10.86 -22.40 -19.81
CA GLY A 39 11.61 -21.34 -20.50
C GLY A 39 12.31 -20.41 -19.50
N GLN A 40 11.98 -19.12 -19.55
CA GLN A 40 12.49 -18.08 -18.64
C GLN A 40 11.58 -17.79 -17.45
N ASN A 41 10.46 -18.51 -17.30
CA ASN A 41 9.56 -18.37 -16.17
C ASN A 41 9.82 -19.48 -15.14
N LEU A 42 9.95 -19.09 -13.88
CA LEU A 42 10.15 -19.97 -12.74
C LEU A 42 9.00 -19.78 -11.76
N GLN A 43 8.42 -20.91 -11.32
CA GLN A 43 7.27 -20.92 -10.43
C GLN A 43 7.53 -21.87 -9.27
N ALA A 44 7.04 -21.48 -8.10
CA ALA A 44 7.18 -22.26 -6.89
C ALA A 44 5.91 -22.23 -6.03
N LEU A 45 5.71 -23.30 -5.27
CA LEU A 45 4.75 -23.36 -4.17
C LEU A 45 5.50 -23.36 -2.84
N VAL A 46 5.14 -22.46 -1.94
CA VAL A 46 5.80 -22.27 -0.64
C VAL A 46 4.78 -22.41 0.48
N ASN A 47 5.02 -23.34 1.40
CA ASN A 47 4.24 -23.45 2.63
C ASN A 47 4.44 -22.20 3.50
N GLY A 48 3.37 -21.71 4.10
CA GLY A 48 3.42 -20.55 5.00
C GLY A 48 2.36 -20.62 6.08
N SER A 49 1.86 -19.47 6.52
CA SER A 49 0.87 -19.38 7.60
C SER A 49 -0.54 -19.80 7.18
N GLU A 50 -0.85 -19.74 5.88
CA GLU A 50 -2.15 -20.13 5.34
C GLU A 50 -2.24 -21.64 5.07
N VAL A 51 -3.48 -22.15 5.04
CA VAL A 51 -3.77 -23.56 4.73
C VAL A 51 -3.36 -23.92 3.30
N LYS A 52 -3.49 -22.98 2.35
CA LYS A 52 -3.05 -23.15 0.96
C LYS A 52 -1.64 -22.58 0.77
N PRO A 53 -0.71 -23.29 0.10
CA PRO A 53 0.63 -22.78 -0.20
C PRO A 53 0.59 -21.50 -1.03
N TYR A 54 1.51 -20.58 -0.76
CA TYR A 54 1.71 -19.37 -1.54
C TYR A 54 2.35 -19.68 -2.89
N ARG A 55 1.91 -18.98 -3.94
CA ARG A 55 2.47 -19.06 -5.29
C ARG A 55 3.50 -17.96 -5.47
N VAL A 56 4.72 -18.35 -5.84
CA VAL A 56 5.78 -17.42 -6.22
C VAL A 56 6.04 -17.60 -7.71
N ALA A 57 6.08 -16.49 -8.45
CA ALA A 57 6.40 -16.48 -9.88
C ALA A 57 7.52 -15.48 -10.15
N MET A 58 8.42 -15.86 -11.05
CA MET A 58 9.61 -15.10 -11.41
C MET A 58 9.85 -15.17 -12.91
N ASP A 59 10.06 -14.02 -13.53
CA ASP A 59 10.42 -13.91 -14.94
C ASP A 59 11.85 -13.44 -15.06
N PHE A 60 12.61 -14.14 -15.89
CA PHE A 60 13.99 -13.79 -16.23
C PHE A 60 14.05 -13.26 -17.66
N ASN A 61 14.95 -12.31 -17.89
CA ASN A 61 15.43 -11.99 -19.22
C ASN A 61 16.85 -12.57 -19.42
N GLN A 62 17.51 -12.22 -20.53
CA GLN A 62 18.81 -12.81 -20.90
C GLN A 62 19.89 -12.63 -19.81
N ASP A 63 19.80 -11.56 -18.99
CA ASP A 63 20.86 -11.22 -18.03
C ASP A 63 20.36 -10.98 -16.58
N ASN A 64 19.06 -10.75 -16.35
CA ASN A 64 18.51 -10.29 -15.08
C ASN A 64 17.13 -10.88 -14.73
N LEU A 65 16.76 -10.74 -13.46
CA LEU A 65 15.41 -11.00 -12.94
C LEU A 65 14.54 -9.77 -13.21
N GLU A 66 13.49 -9.95 -14.02
CA GLU A 66 12.64 -8.86 -14.52
C GLU A 66 11.42 -8.65 -13.63
N ASN A 67 10.65 -9.71 -13.38
CA ASN A 67 9.48 -9.66 -12.51
C ASN A 67 9.56 -10.69 -11.40
N VAL A 68 9.09 -10.31 -10.22
CA VAL A 68 9.02 -11.16 -9.05
C VAL A 68 7.70 -10.91 -8.35
N SER A 69 6.87 -11.93 -8.23
CA SER A 69 5.60 -11.83 -7.55
C SER A 69 5.37 -12.98 -6.59
N CYS A 70 4.61 -12.70 -5.53
CA CYS A 70 4.20 -13.69 -4.55
C CYS A 70 2.76 -13.43 -4.17
N SER A 71 1.94 -14.48 -4.10
CA SER A 71 0.53 -14.40 -3.72
C SER A 71 0.30 -14.18 -2.21
N CYS A 72 1.29 -13.66 -1.47
CA CYS A 72 1.14 -13.40 -0.04
C CYS A 72 0.73 -11.95 0.20
N PRO A 73 -0.04 -11.64 1.25
CA PRO A 73 -0.54 -10.29 1.54
C PRO A 73 0.54 -9.36 2.11
N TYR A 74 1.81 -9.58 1.77
CA TYR A 74 2.91 -8.75 2.24
C TYR A 74 3.02 -7.52 1.33
N ASP A 75 2.77 -6.35 1.90
CA ASP A 75 2.74 -5.03 1.27
C ASP A 75 3.85 -4.09 1.79
N TYR A 76 4.75 -4.60 2.63
CA TYR A 76 5.88 -3.85 3.17
C TYR A 76 7.07 -3.79 2.18
N GLU A 77 8.07 -2.98 2.51
CA GLU A 77 9.27 -2.79 1.68
C GLU A 77 10.06 -4.10 1.44
N GLY A 78 10.54 -4.26 0.19
CA GLY A 78 11.40 -5.35 -0.26
C GLY A 78 10.71 -6.70 -0.53
N TRP A 79 11.47 -7.68 -1.01
CA TRP A 79 10.98 -9.03 -1.26
C TRP A 79 10.58 -9.74 0.02
N CYS A 80 9.39 -10.37 -0.01
CA CYS A 80 8.86 -11.11 1.11
C CYS A 80 9.70 -12.38 1.40
N LYS A 81 9.52 -12.94 2.60
CA LYS A 81 10.20 -14.17 3.03
C LYS A 81 10.03 -15.36 2.07
N HIS A 82 8.89 -15.48 1.38
CA HIS A 82 8.63 -16.59 0.45
C HIS A 82 9.46 -16.46 -0.84
N ILE A 83 9.55 -15.24 -1.38
CA ILE A 83 10.41 -14.94 -2.54
C ILE A 83 11.87 -15.25 -2.19
N VAL A 84 12.33 -14.76 -1.03
CA VAL A 84 13.68 -15.02 -0.53
C VAL A 84 13.94 -16.52 -0.42
N ALA A 85 13.03 -17.28 0.19
CA ALA A 85 13.18 -18.73 0.34
C ALA A 85 13.34 -19.43 -1.02
N VAL A 86 12.52 -19.07 -2.02
CA VAL A 86 12.60 -19.65 -3.36
C VAL A 86 13.92 -19.29 -4.06
N LEU A 87 14.33 -18.02 -4.00
CA LEU A 87 15.60 -17.58 -4.61
C LEU A 87 16.81 -18.25 -3.96
N LEU A 88 16.78 -18.46 -2.64
CA LEU A 88 17.80 -19.23 -1.92
C LEU A 88 17.81 -20.69 -2.36
N THR A 89 16.64 -21.33 -2.51
CA THR A 89 16.53 -22.70 -3.06
C THR A 89 17.12 -22.78 -4.46
N CYS A 90 16.82 -21.83 -5.34
CA CYS A 90 17.38 -21.80 -6.68
C CYS A 90 18.90 -21.58 -6.69
N SER A 91 19.42 -20.73 -5.80
CA SER A 91 20.85 -20.41 -5.72
C SER A 91 21.68 -21.55 -5.12
N ARG A 92 21.14 -22.27 -4.13
CA ARG A 92 21.88 -23.26 -3.34
C ARG A 92 21.61 -24.70 -3.76
N GLN A 93 20.42 -24.97 -4.29
CA GLN A 93 19.95 -26.30 -4.68
C GLN A 93 19.30 -26.26 -6.08
N PRO A 94 20.04 -25.84 -7.13
CA PRO A 94 19.51 -25.73 -8.48
C PRO A 94 19.00 -27.06 -9.05
N GLU A 95 19.45 -28.20 -8.51
CA GLU A 95 18.99 -29.54 -8.86
C GLU A 95 17.51 -29.81 -8.53
N LEU A 96 16.92 -29.04 -7.61
CA LEU A 96 15.50 -29.14 -7.27
C LEU A 96 14.59 -28.50 -8.31
N ILE A 97 15.14 -27.74 -9.27
CA ILE A 97 14.38 -27.07 -10.32
C ILE A 97 13.93 -28.11 -11.36
N ILE A 98 12.63 -28.41 -11.37
CA ILE A 98 12.03 -29.32 -12.35
C ILE A 98 11.83 -28.57 -13.67
N LYS A 99 12.66 -28.85 -14.67
CA LYS A 99 12.48 -28.31 -16.03
C LYS A 99 11.29 -28.97 -16.71
N LYS A 100 10.33 -28.15 -17.13
CA LYS A 100 9.16 -28.56 -17.90
C LYS A 100 9.23 -27.94 -19.30
N ALA A 101 8.69 -28.64 -20.29
CA ALA A 101 8.58 -28.11 -21.65
C ALA A 101 7.86 -26.75 -21.64
N SER A 102 8.33 -25.79 -22.44
CA SER A 102 7.64 -24.52 -22.61
C SER A 102 6.26 -24.73 -23.25
N LEU A 103 5.39 -23.73 -23.19
CA LEU A 103 4.12 -23.78 -23.91
C LEU A 103 4.38 -23.95 -25.41
N GLU A 104 5.32 -23.19 -25.97
CA GLU A 104 5.71 -23.29 -27.39
C GLU A 104 6.21 -24.69 -27.76
N GLU A 105 7.05 -25.32 -26.93
CA GLU A 105 7.53 -26.69 -27.15
C GLU A 105 6.41 -27.73 -27.07
N LEU A 106 5.41 -27.52 -26.21
CA LEU A 106 4.22 -28.37 -26.12
C LEU A 106 3.29 -28.17 -27.33
N LEU A 107 3.21 -26.96 -27.88
CA LEU A 107 2.35 -26.62 -29.01
C LEU A 107 3.00 -26.92 -30.37
N THR A 108 4.33 -26.86 -30.48
CA THR A 108 5.09 -27.12 -31.73
C THR A 108 4.74 -28.46 -32.41
N PRO A 109 4.62 -29.61 -31.69
CA PRO A 109 4.24 -30.88 -32.32
C PRO A 109 2.73 -31.02 -32.55
N ILE A 110 1.91 -30.05 -32.17
CA ILE A 110 0.44 -30.09 -32.29
C ILE A 110 0.04 -29.48 -33.63
N ASP A 111 -0.65 -30.28 -34.45
CA ASP A 111 -1.25 -29.80 -35.70
C ASP A 111 -2.45 -28.87 -35.44
N GLU A 112 -2.80 -28.06 -36.43
CA GLU A 112 -3.89 -27.07 -36.33
C GLU A 112 -5.24 -27.69 -35.91
N SER A 113 -5.52 -28.92 -36.35
CA SER A 113 -6.76 -29.62 -36.02
C SER A 113 -6.83 -29.98 -34.54
N LYS A 114 -5.74 -30.50 -33.97
CA LYS A 114 -5.63 -30.82 -32.55
C LYS A 114 -5.59 -29.56 -31.69
N LEU A 115 -4.96 -28.48 -32.17
CA LEU A 115 -4.95 -27.20 -31.46
C LEU A 115 -6.36 -26.62 -31.35
N ARG A 116 -7.13 -26.63 -32.43
CA ARG A 116 -8.56 -26.21 -32.43
C ARG A 116 -9.38 -27.06 -31.45
N LYS A 117 -9.17 -28.38 -31.42
CA LYS A 117 -9.84 -29.27 -30.46
C LYS A 117 -9.45 -28.99 -29.01
N LEU A 118 -8.17 -28.70 -28.75
CA LEU A 118 -7.68 -28.32 -27.43
C LEU A 118 -8.30 -27.00 -26.97
N LEU A 119 -8.32 -25.98 -27.83
CA LEU A 119 -8.96 -24.69 -27.54
C LEU A 119 -10.45 -24.86 -27.24
N ASN A 120 -11.17 -25.62 -28.07
CA ASN A 120 -12.59 -25.91 -27.80
C ASN A 120 -12.79 -26.66 -26.48
N HIS A 121 -11.89 -27.59 -26.12
CA HIS A 121 -11.96 -28.30 -24.85
C HIS A 121 -11.67 -27.40 -23.66
N LEU A 122 -10.69 -26.49 -23.79
CA LEU A 122 -10.36 -25.51 -22.77
C LEU A 122 -11.51 -24.54 -22.56
N VAL A 123 -12.07 -23.96 -23.63
CA VAL A 123 -13.24 -23.08 -23.57
C VAL A 123 -14.45 -23.79 -22.98
N ALA A 124 -14.67 -25.08 -23.29
CA ALA A 124 -15.76 -25.84 -22.70
C ALA A 124 -15.61 -26.09 -21.19
N LYS A 125 -14.38 -26.13 -20.66
CA LYS A 125 -14.11 -26.30 -19.22
C LYS A 125 -13.89 -24.98 -18.48
N HIS A 126 -13.48 -23.94 -19.20
CA HIS A 126 -13.08 -22.63 -18.74
C HIS A 126 -13.65 -21.59 -19.72
N PRO A 127 -14.97 -21.28 -19.62
CA PRO A 127 -15.65 -20.38 -20.54
C PRO A 127 -14.99 -19.00 -20.64
N GLU A 128 -14.35 -18.51 -19.58
CA GLU A 128 -13.61 -17.24 -19.53
C GLU A 128 -12.50 -17.11 -20.59
N ILE A 129 -11.96 -18.23 -21.06
CA ILE A 129 -10.92 -18.25 -22.10
C ILE A 129 -11.47 -17.72 -23.43
N ILE A 130 -12.78 -17.85 -23.69
CA ILE A 130 -13.39 -17.37 -24.94
C ILE A 130 -13.24 -15.85 -25.09
N GLU A 131 -13.40 -15.11 -23.99
CA GLU A 131 -13.28 -13.66 -23.97
C GLU A 131 -11.83 -13.21 -24.20
N THR A 132 -10.86 -13.99 -23.69
CA THR A 132 -9.43 -13.75 -23.93
C THR A 132 -9.06 -14.01 -25.41
N ILE A 133 -9.63 -15.06 -26.01
CA ILE A 133 -9.45 -15.35 -27.43
C ILE A 133 -10.04 -14.23 -28.29
N ASP A 134 -11.23 -13.73 -27.95
CA ASP A 134 -11.85 -12.61 -28.66
C ASP A 134 -10.98 -11.35 -28.59
N LYS A 135 -10.46 -11.00 -27.40
CA LYS A 135 -9.51 -9.87 -27.23
C LYS A 135 -8.27 -10.01 -28.11
N PHE A 136 -7.71 -11.21 -28.24
CA PHE A 136 -6.50 -11.47 -29.02
C PHE A 136 -6.73 -11.48 -30.55
N LEU A 137 -7.97 -11.74 -31.00
CA LEU A 137 -8.34 -11.78 -32.41
C LEU A 137 -8.81 -10.43 -32.97
N LEU A 138 -8.99 -9.41 -32.12
CA LEU A 138 -9.25 -8.04 -32.55
C LEU A 138 -7.97 -7.45 -33.16
N PRO A 139 -7.96 -7.04 -34.45
CA PRO A 139 -6.77 -6.48 -35.07
C PRO A 139 -6.46 -5.06 -34.54
N ALA A 140 -5.19 -4.81 -34.19
CA ALA A 140 -4.65 -3.46 -34.06
C ALA A 140 -4.51 -2.84 -35.47
N THR A 141 -5.57 -2.20 -35.96
CA THR A 141 -5.51 -1.40 -37.20
C THR A 141 -5.08 0.03 -36.92
N PRO A 142 -4.13 0.60 -37.69
CA PRO A 142 -3.71 1.99 -37.56
C PRO A 142 -4.74 2.96 -38.17
N VAL A 143 -4.98 4.04 -37.40
CA VAL A 143 -5.43 5.41 -37.70
C VAL A 143 -6.05 5.70 -39.06
N ASN A 144 -7.28 6.24 -39.01
CA ASN A 144 -7.70 7.32 -39.92
C ASN A 144 -8.27 8.49 -39.12
N LYS A 145 -7.62 9.65 -39.25
CA LYS A 145 -8.16 10.96 -38.82
C LYS A 145 -9.33 11.33 -39.74
N ALA A 146 -10.55 11.23 -39.24
CA ALA A 146 -11.69 12.10 -39.58
C ALA A 146 -12.97 11.64 -38.86
N GLY A 147 -13.47 12.48 -37.94
CA GLY A 147 -14.89 12.58 -37.57
C GLY A 147 -15.44 11.51 -36.62
N GLY A 148 -15.63 11.91 -35.35
CA GLY A 148 -16.59 11.39 -34.36
C GLY A 148 -17.33 10.10 -34.70
N LYS A 149 -16.63 8.97 -34.71
CA LYS A 149 -17.26 7.65 -34.74
C LYS A 149 -16.62 6.80 -33.68
N ILE A 150 -17.43 6.40 -32.71
CA ILE A 150 -17.11 5.41 -31.70
C ILE A 150 -16.52 4.18 -32.41
N THR A 151 -15.24 3.89 -32.19
CA THR A 151 -14.50 2.81 -32.87
C THR A 151 -14.40 1.53 -32.05
N ILE A 152 -14.84 1.60 -30.80
CA ILE A 152 -14.75 0.54 -29.79
C ILE A 152 -16.03 -0.29 -29.72
N ASN A 153 -15.91 -1.52 -29.21
CA ASN A 153 -17.06 -2.38 -28.98
C ASN A 153 -17.72 -2.06 -27.61
N VAL A 154 -18.54 -1.02 -27.58
CA VAL A 154 -19.29 -0.57 -26.38
C VAL A 154 -20.09 -1.71 -25.72
N LYS A 155 -20.61 -2.65 -26.53
CA LYS A 155 -21.37 -3.81 -26.01
C LYS A 155 -20.48 -4.77 -25.21
N ALA A 156 -19.20 -4.88 -25.55
CA ALA A 156 -18.26 -5.71 -24.79
C ALA A 156 -18.09 -5.17 -23.37
N TYR A 157 -17.78 -3.87 -23.22
CA TYR A 157 -17.66 -3.21 -21.92
C TYR A 157 -18.93 -3.38 -21.08
N ARG A 158 -20.10 -3.09 -21.67
CA ARG A 158 -21.39 -3.27 -21.00
C ARG A 158 -21.61 -4.71 -20.52
N ASN A 159 -21.31 -5.70 -21.37
CA ASN A 159 -21.49 -7.11 -21.00
C ASN A 159 -20.51 -7.56 -19.91
N THR A 160 -19.26 -7.09 -19.96
CA THR A 160 -18.25 -7.37 -18.92
C THR A 160 -18.71 -6.83 -17.57
N VAL A 161 -19.12 -5.55 -17.50
CA VAL A 161 -19.62 -4.96 -16.24
C VAL A 161 -20.83 -5.72 -15.71
N ARG A 162 -21.80 -6.06 -16.56
CA ARG A 162 -22.96 -6.86 -16.13
C ARG A 162 -22.57 -8.24 -15.59
N ASN A 163 -21.61 -8.91 -16.24
CA ASN A 163 -21.14 -10.22 -15.80
C ASN A 163 -20.44 -10.13 -14.44
N GLU A 164 -19.59 -9.13 -14.24
CA GLU A 164 -18.90 -8.86 -12.98
C GLU A 164 -19.89 -8.57 -11.86
N LEU A 165 -20.82 -7.63 -12.05
CA LEU A 165 -21.84 -7.29 -11.04
C LEU A 165 -22.71 -8.50 -10.65
N ARG A 166 -23.10 -9.33 -11.63
CA ARG A 166 -23.85 -10.58 -11.37
C ARG A 166 -23.02 -11.65 -10.69
N GLN A 167 -21.72 -11.67 -10.93
CA GLN A 167 -20.82 -12.59 -10.25
C GLN A 167 -20.68 -12.18 -8.78
N SER A 168 -20.47 -10.89 -8.51
CA SER A 168 -20.45 -10.35 -7.16
C SER A 168 -21.75 -10.62 -6.43
N LEU A 169 -22.90 -10.35 -7.05
CA LEU A 169 -24.21 -10.63 -6.45
C LEU A 169 -24.34 -12.10 -6.05
N ARG A 170 -23.95 -13.04 -6.92
CA ARG A 170 -23.96 -14.47 -6.59
C ARG A 170 -23.00 -14.82 -5.46
N ALA A 171 -21.84 -14.18 -5.40
CA ALA A 171 -20.88 -14.40 -4.32
C ALA A 171 -21.45 -13.93 -2.97
N ILE A 172 -22.12 -12.77 -2.94
CA ILE A 172 -22.78 -12.21 -1.75
C ILE A 172 -23.98 -13.05 -1.33
N GLU A 173 -24.76 -13.57 -2.28
CA GLU A 173 -25.85 -14.51 -1.99
C GLU A 173 -25.36 -15.83 -1.37
N GLU A 174 -24.15 -16.27 -1.71
CA GLU A 174 -23.55 -17.53 -1.26
C GLU A 174 -22.71 -17.39 0.02
N ASP A 175 -22.10 -16.23 0.30
CA ASP A 175 -21.18 -16.01 1.43
C ASP A 175 -21.37 -14.61 2.09
N TYR A 176 -21.53 -14.58 3.41
CA TYR A 176 -21.95 -13.38 4.18
C TYR A 176 -20.87 -12.31 4.38
N TYR A 177 -19.74 -12.36 3.66
CA TYR A 177 -18.55 -11.56 3.99
C TYR A 177 -17.67 -11.16 2.78
N GLU A 178 -18.21 -10.48 1.78
CA GLU A 178 -17.38 -9.61 0.90
C GLU A 178 -17.50 -8.15 1.37
N GLU A 179 -16.35 -7.47 1.50
CA GLU A 179 -16.25 -6.09 2.00
C GLU A 179 -16.60 -5.03 0.94
N ASP A 180 -16.55 -5.36 -0.36
CA ASP A 180 -17.00 -4.49 -1.46
C ASP A 180 -17.62 -5.33 -2.59
N PRO A 181 -18.90 -5.13 -2.95
CA PRO A 181 -19.57 -5.84 -4.04
C PRO A 181 -19.05 -5.46 -5.43
N ILE A 182 -18.30 -4.36 -5.56
CA ILE A 182 -17.78 -3.90 -6.85
C ILE A 182 -16.40 -4.51 -7.09
N SER A 183 -16.25 -5.26 -8.19
CA SER A 183 -14.96 -5.87 -8.51
C SER A 183 -13.93 -4.84 -8.98
N ASN A 184 -12.65 -5.06 -8.63
CA ASN A 184 -11.52 -4.27 -9.11
C ASN A 184 -11.43 -4.19 -10.65
N GLU A 185 -12.04 -5.15 -11.37
CA GLU A 185 -12.09 -5.14 -12.83
C GLU A 185 -12.95 -3.98 -13.35
N ILE A 186 -14.05 -3.64 -12.68
CA ILE A 186 -14.91 -2.51 -13.09
C ILE A 186 -14.14 -1.19 -12.94
N TYR A 187 -13.40 -1.02 -11.84
CA TYR A 187 -12.51 0.14 -11.66
C TYR A 187 -11.44 0.22 -12.75
N ALA A 188 -10.84 -0.92 -13.13
CA ALA A 188 -9.85 -0.97 -14.20
C ALA A 188 -10.44 -0.56 -15.58
N LEU A 189 -11.70 -0.90 -15.87
CA LEU A 189 -12.37 -0.47 -17.11
C LEU A 189 -12.63 1.04 -17.12
N VAL A 190 -12.98 1.63 -15.97
CA VAL A 190 -13.11 3.09 -15.84
C VAL A 190 -11.76 3.76 -16.08
N ASP A 191 -10.68 3.24 -15.50
CA ASP A 191 -9.32 3.74 -15.73
C ASP A 191 -8.88 3.56 -17.20
N GLU A 192 -9.25 2.48 -17.86
CA GLU A 192 -8.97 2.29 -19.28
C GLU A 192 -9.62 3.40 -20.14
N SER A 193 -10.81 3.87 -19.75
CA SER A 193 -11.46 4.97 -20.48
C SER A 193 -10.71 6.30 -20.36
N GLN A 194 -9.90 6.49 -19.31
CA GLN A 194 -9.02 7.65 -19.15
C GLN A 194 -7.98 7.72 -20.27
N ASP A 195 -7.39 6.59 -20.65
CA ASP A 195 -6.40 6.50 -21.71
C ASP A 195 -6.94 7.01 -23.06
N TYR A 196 -8.24 6.84 -23.33
CA TYR A 196 -8.84 7.24 -24.60
C TYR A 196 -8.88 8.76 -24.75
N TYR A 197 -9.38 9.50 -23.76
CA TYR A 197 -9.37 10.97 -23.86
C TYR A 197 -7.93 11.51 -23.77
N GLN A 198 -7.05 10.82 -23.04
CA GLN A 198 -5.61 11.12 -23.05
C GLN A 198 -4.94 10.86 -24.41
N LYS A 199 -5.51 10.03 -25.30
CA LYS A 199 -5.05 9.87 -26.69
C LYS A 199 -5.73 10.84 -27.67
N GLY A 200 -6.60 11.72 -27.18
CA GLY A 200 -7.38 12.64 -28.01
C GLY A 200 -8.63 11.98 -28.61
N GLU A 201 -9.12 10.90 -28.00
CA GLU A 201 -10.34 10.19 -28.39
C GLU A 201 -11.43 10.27 -27.31
N PRO A 202 -11.87 11.49 -26.93
CA PRO A 202 -12.83 11.67 -25.83
C PRO A 202 -14.20 11.06 -26.13
N ASP A 203 -14.60 10.94 -27.40
CA ASP A 203 -15.85 10.27 -27.79
C ASP A 203 -15.85 8.79 -27.39
N ASN A 204 -14.71 8.11 -27.53
CA ASN A 204 -14.56 6.72 -27.12
C ASN A 204 -14.62 6.60 -25.60
N ALA A 205 -13.95 7.51 -24.87
CA ALA A 205 -13.99 7.55 -23.40
C ALA A 205 -15.43 7.72 -22.88
N ILE A 206 -16.16 8.72 -23.39
CA ILE A 206 -17.56 8.97 -22.99
C ILE A 206 -18.45 7.77 -23.32
N ALA A 207 -18.24 7.13 -24.49
CA ALA A 207 -19.03 5.96 -24.87
C ALA A 207 -18.76 4.72 -23.99
N ILE A 208 -17.52 4.51 -23.51
CA ILE A 208 -17.21 3.45 -22.53
C ILE A 208 -17.93 3.75 -21.22
N LEU A 209 -17.77 4.97 -20.70
CA LEU A 209 -18.37 5.38 -19.43
C LEU A 209 -19.90 5.28 -19.48
N GLU A 210 -20.55 5.70 -20.57
CA GLU A 210 -21.99 5.53 -20.79
C GLU A 210 -22.39 4.04 -20.75
N ALA A 211 -21.60 3.14 -21.33
CA ALA A 211 -21.84 1.70 -21.26
C ALA A 211 -21.72 1.14 -19.84
N ILE A 212 -20.71 1.58 -19.09
CA ILE A 212 -20.48 1.18 -17.70
C ILE A 212 -21.64 1.66 -16.82
N ILE A 213 -21.98 2.96 -16.88
CA ILE A 213 -23.07 3.56 -16.10
C ILE A 213 -24.40 2.85 -16.40
N SER A 214 -24.71 2.62 -17.68
CA SER A 214 -25.93 1.90 -18.08
C SER A 214 -25.96 0.47 -17.55
N ALA A 215 -24.82 -0.24 -17.55
CA ALA A 215 -24.73 -1.58 -16.98
C ALA A 215 -24.93 -1.58 -15.46
N CYS A 216 -24.37 -0.58 -14.76
CA CYS A 216 -24.55 -0.40 -13.33
C CYS A 216 -26.03 -0.17 -13.02
N ILE A 217 -26.68 0.84 -13.63
CA ILE A 217 -28.11 1.13 -13.44
C ILE A 217 -28.98 -0.12 -13.64
N GLU A 218 -28.70 -0.93 -14.66
CA GLU A 218 -29.49 -2.12 -14.96
C GLU A 218 -29.41 -3.24 -13.92
N GLU A 219 -28.31 -3.34 -13.17
CA GLU A 219 -28.07 -4.43 -12.22
C GLU A 219 -28.03 -3.94 -10.76
N TRP A 220 -28.05 -2.62 -10.51
CA TRP A 220 -27.78 -2.02 -9.20
C TRP A 220 -28.82 -2.36 -8.14
N ASP A 221 -30.11 -2.33 -8.48
CA ASP A 221 -31.21 -2.58 -7.53
C ASP A 221 -30.98 -3.85 -6.70
N ASN A 222 -30.49 -4.92 -7.35
CA ASN A 222 -30.25 -6.20 -6.67
C ASN A 222 -29.04 -6.15 -5.73
N LEU A 223 -28.03 -5.32 -6.02
CA LEU A 223 -26.84 -5.17 -5.17
C LEU A 223 -27.14 -4.24 -3.98
N GLU A 224 -27.92 -3.18 -4.21
CA GLU A 224 -28.36 -2.26 -3.17
C GLU A 224 -29.20 -2.97 -2.10
N ASP A 225 -30.03 -3.94 -2.48
CA ASP A 225 -30.78 -4.81 -1.54
C ASP A 225 -29.87 -5.55 -0.54
N TYR A 226 -28.59 -5.76 -0.88
CA TYR A 226 -27.57 -6.37 -0.01
C TYR A 226 -26.61 -5.34 0.61
N GLY A 227 -26.90 -4.05 0.50
CA GLY A 227 -26.16 -2.96 1.13
C GLY A 227 -24.98 -2.43 0.31
N ALA A 228 -24.94 -2.69 -1.01
CA ALA A 228 -23.95 -2.09 -1.90
C ALA A 228 -24.08 -0.56 -1.96
N VAL A 229 -22.94 0.13 -2.02
CA VAL A 229 -22.85 1.60 -2.14
C VAL A 229 -22.07 1.94 -3.41
N ASN A 230 -22.54 2.93 -4.18
CA ASN A 230 -21.95 3.33 -5.47
C ASN A 230 -20.99 4.53 -5.36
N ASP A 231 -20.86 5.16 -4.19
CA ASP A 231 -20.10 6.40 -3.98
C ASP A 231 -18.68 6.35 -4.59
N ASP A 232 -17.91 5.31 -4.31
CA ASP A 232 -16.51 5.19 -4.79
C ASP A 232 -16.43 5.01 -6.31
N LEU A 233 -17.28 4.17 -6.88
CA LEU A 233 -17.32 3.92 -8.33
C LEU A 233 -17.84 5.15 -9.09
N SER A 234 -18.92 5.75 -8.60
CA SER A 234 -19.52 6.94 -9.22
C SER A 234 -18.57 8.14 -9.18
N ALA A 235 -17.89 8.39 -8.05
CA ALA A 235 -16.87 9.42 -7.95
C ALA A 235 -15.70 9.19 -8.92
N ARG A 236 -15.27 7.93 -9.11
CA ARG A 236 -14.24 7.58 -10.11
C ARG A 236 -14.72 7.85 -11.53
N ILE A 237 -15.94 7.43 -11.87
CA ILE A 237 -16.55 7.68 -13.18
C ILE A 237 -16.69 9.18 -13.43
N ASP A 238 -17.19 9.95 -12.47
CA ASP A 238 -17.38 11.40 -12.57
C ASP A 238 -16.05 12.13 -12.85
N ARG A 239 -14.96 11.70 -12.20
CA ARG A 239 -13.61 12.21 -12.48
C ARG A 239 -13.18 11.96 -13.93
N VAL A 240 -13.33 10.74 -14.43
CA VAL A 240 -12.87 10.37 -15.78
C VAL A 240 -13.78 11.00 -16.85
N LEU A 241 -15.08 11.06 -16.61
CA LEU A 241 -16.07 11.70 -17.47
C LEU A 241 -15.80 13.20 -17.60
N THR A 242 -15.49 13.87 -16.48
CA THR A 242 -15.08 15.29 -16.46
C THR A 242 -13.88 15.55 -17.38
N GLY A 243 -12.83 14.72 -17.29
CA GLY A 243 -11.66 14.83 -18.16
C GLY A 243 -11.98 14.62 -19.64
N ALA A 244 -12.85 13.66 -19.94
CA ALA A 244 -13.30 13.39 -21.31
C ALA A 244 -14.15 14.54 -21.87
N ILE A 245 -15.06 15.11 -21.06
CA ILE A 245 -15.88 16.28 -21.42
C ILE A 245 -14.99 17.48 -21.75
N LEU A 246 -14.03 17.82 -20.87
CA LEU A 246 -13.12 18.94 -21.09
C LEU A 246 -12.17 18.73 -22.28
N SER A 247 -12.01 17.49 -22.74
CA SER A 247 -11.17 17.14 -23.89
C SER A 247 -11.94 17.08 -25.21
N LYS A 248 -13.26 17.27 -25.20
CA LYS A 248 -14.14 17.21 -26.38
C LYS A 248 -14.68 18.60 -26.75
N GLU A 249 -14.71 18.89 -28.04
CA GLU A 249 -15.48 20.01 -28.58
C GLU A 249 -16.95 19.58 -28.74
N PHE A 250 -17.86 20.24 -28.04
CA PHE A 250 -19.30 19.97 -28.12
C PHE A 250 -20.02 21.02 -28.97
N ASN A 251 -20.99 20.57 -29.76
CA ASN A 251 -22.02 21.47 -30.24
C ASN A 251 -23.15 21.65 -29.20
N PRO A 252 -23.99 22.70 -29.30
CA PRO A 252 -25.02 22.97 -28.29
C PRO A 252 -26.02 21.83 -28.07
N GLN A 253 -26.34 21.07 -29.12
CA GLN A 253 -27.27 19.94 -29.00
C GLN A 253 -26.62 18.76 -28.26
N GLU A 254 -25.39 18.38 -28.62
CA GLU A 254 -24.67 17.31 -27.92
C GLU A 254 -24.44 17.63 -26.44
N LYS A 255 -24.16 18.91 -26.13
CA LYS A 255 -24.02 19.38 -24.75
C LYS A 255 -25.33 19.22 -23.98
N GLN A 256 -26.46 19.55 -24.59
CA GLN A 256 -27.77 19.39 -23.96
C GLN A 256 -28.14 17.90 -23.80
N ASP A 257 -27.92 17.08 -24.83
CA ASP A 257 -28.20 15.64 -24.81
C ASP A 257 -27.40 14.92 -23.71
N LEU A 258 -26.09 15.24 -23.58
CA LEU A 258 -25.26 14.64 -22.54
C LEU A 258 -25.63 15.12 -21.14
N ARG A 259 -26.03 16.39 -20.98
CA ARG A 259 -26.55 16.90 -19.69
C ARG A 259 -27.79 16.14 -19.28
N GLU A 260 -28.79 16.01 -20.16
CA GLU A 260 -30.04 15.30 -19.86
C GLU A 260 -29.78 13.83 -19.48
N LYS A 261 -28.85 13.18 -20.17
CA LYS A 261 -28.40 11.83 -19.81
C LYS A 261 -27.77 11.76 -18.42
N MET A 262 -26.83 12.64 -18.09
CA MET A 262 -26.19 12.64 -16.77
C MET A 262 -27.21 12.92 -15.66
N GLU A 263 -28.13 13.86 -15.86
CA GLU A 263 -29.23 14.13 -14.91
C GLU A 263 -30.11 12.89 -14.71
N GLN A 264 -30.41 12.15 -15.78
CA GLN A 264 -31.11 10.87 -15.71
C GLN A 264 -30.30 9.81 -14.95
N TRP A 265 -28.99 9.67 -15.23
CA TRP A 265 -28.12 8.71 -14.54
C TRP A 265 -28.00 8.98 -13.05
N GLN A 266 -27.88 10.25 -12.64
CA GLN A 266 -27.88 10.62 -11.22
C GLN A 266 -29.17 10.15 -10.53
N HIS A 267 -30.31 10.30 -11.20
CA HIS A 267 -31.59 9.89 -10.64
C HIS A 267 -31.78 8.38 -10.59
N GLU A 268 -31.46 7.67 -11.68
CA GLU A 268 -31.66 6.23 -11.79
C GLU A 268 -30.65 5.43 -10.95
N TRP A 269 -29.42 5.92 -10.82
CA TRP A 269 -28.37 5.23 -10.07
C TRP A 269 -28.19 5.77 -8.65
N SER A 270 -28.86 6.86 -8.27
CA SER A 270 -28.55 7.61 -7.04
C SER A 270 -27.05 7.95 -6.93
N ALA A 271 -26.46 8.43 -8.03
CA ALA A 271 -25.04 8.76 -8.14
C ALA A 271 -24.81 10.29 -8.19
N ASP A 272 -23.62 10.74 -7.81
CA ASP A 272 -23.18 12.13 -7.92
C ASP A 272 -22.33 12.35 -9.20
N PHE A 273 -22.83 13.16 -10.12
CA PHE A 273 -22.14 13.60 -11.33
C PHE A 273 -22.05 15.14 -11.40
N GLU A 274 -22.08 15.83 -10.26
CA GLU A 274 -22.10 17.29 -10.22
C GLU A 274 -20.83 17.90 -10.83
N MET A 275 -19.65 17.26 -10.70
CA MET A 275 -18.41 17.78 -11.28
C MET A 275 -18.44 17.71 -12.81
N SER A 276 -18.88 16.58 -13.38
CA SER A 276 -19.02 16.44 -14.85
C SER A 276 -20.05 17.41 -15.41
N LEU A 277 -21.16 17.62 -14.70
CA LEU A 277 -22.18 18.61 -15.06
C LEU A 277 -21.63 20.04 -15.02
N ALA A 278 -20.87 20.39 -13.99
CA ALA A 278 -20.21 21.69 -13.87
C ALA A 278 -19.17 21.90 -14.98
N ALA A 279 -18.37 20.88 -15.28
CA ALA A 279 -17.39 20.90 -16.37
C ALA A 279 -18.05 21.08 -17.73
N LEU A 280 -19.14 20.35 -17.98
CA LEU A 280 -19.93 20.48 -19.20
C LEU A 280 -20.53 21.88 -19.32
N GLN A 281 -21.09 22.42 -18.22
CA GLN A 281 -21.70 23.74 -18.19
C GLN A 281 -20.69 24.86 -18.44
N GLN A 282 -19.63 24.93 -17.63
CA GLN A 282 -18.61 25.98 -17.67
C GLN A 282 -17.76 25.87 -18.94
N GLY A 283 -17.40 24.66 -19.35
CA GLY A 283 -16.46 24.43 -20.43
C GLY A 283 -15.13 25.15 -20.22
N TRP A 284 -14.53 25.57 -21.34
CA TRP A 284 -13.38 26.47 -21.39
C TRP A 284 -13.78 27.92 -21.71
N ASP A 285 -15.05 28.14 -22.10
CA ASP A 285 -15.64 29.41 -22.52
C ASP A 285 -16.36 30.17 -21.38
N ASP A 286 -16.26 29.68 -20.15
CA ASP A 286 -16.75 30.40 -18.98
C ASP A 286 -16.07 31.80 -18.87
N PRO A 287 -16.85 32.89 -18.76
CA PRO A 287 -16.30 34.25 -18.80
C PRO A 287 -15.32 34.58 -17.66
N VAL A 288 -15.47 33.95 -16.49
CA VAL A 288 -14.57 34.15 -15.34
C VAL A 288 -13.30 33.34 -15.58
N LEU A 289 -13.44 32.09 -16.03
CA LEU A 289 -12.31 31.24 -16.40
C LEU A 289 -11.45 31.91 -17.48
N GLU A 290 -12.04 32.41 -18.57
CA GLU A 290 -11.28 33.07 -19.65
C GLU A 290 -10.43 34.24 -19.14
N LYS A 291 -10.96 35.05 -18.21
CA LYS A 291 -10.21 36.15 -17.59
C LYS A 291 -9.03 35.63 -16.78
N ILE A 292 -9.27 34.61 -15.95
CA ILE A 292 -8.21 33.95 -15.16
C ILE A 292 -7.13 33.44 -16.10
N LEU A 293 -7.49 32.71 -17.16
CA LEU A 293 -6.52 32.13 -18.09
C LEU A 293 -5.67 33.21 -18.80
N ARG A 294 -6.23 34.39 -19.07
CA ARG A 294 -5.51 35.55 -19.62
C ARG A 294 -4.62 36.28 -18.60
N GLY A 295 -4.64 35.87 -17.33
CA GLY A 295 -3.91 36.51 -16.23
C GLY A 295 -4.57 37.79 -15.72
N GLU A 296 -5.85 38.01 -16.05
CA GLU A 296 -6.62 39.14 -15.53
C GLU A 296 -7.08 38.87 -14.09
N SER A 297 -7.22 39.93 -13.30
CA SER A 297 -7.75 39.81 -11.94
C SER A 297 -9.23 39.44 -11.99
N ALA A 298 -9.53 38.19 -11.64
CA ALA A 298 -10.87 37.68 -11.48
C ALA A 298 -10.96 36.81 -10.22
N ASN A 299 -12.10 36.85 -9.54
CA ASN A 299 -12.31 36.06 -8.34
C ASN A 299 -12.79 34.66 -8.74
N PHE A 300 -11.99 33.63 -8.45
CA PHE A 300 -12.32 32.24 -8.75
C PHE A 300 -13.68 31.80 -8.20
N SER A 301 -14.13 32.37 -7.07
CA SER A 301 -15.44 32.06 -6.50
C SER A 301 -16.61 32.49 -7.40
N GLU A 302 -16.42 33.47 -8.29
CA GLU A 302 -17.47 33.96 -9.21
C GLU A 302 -17.81 32.96 -10.32
N MET A 303 -17.00 31.91 -10.52
CA MET A 303 -17.33 30.79 -11.41
C MET A 303 -18.50 29.94 -10.89
N TRP A 304 -18.85 30.10 -9.61
CA TRP A 304 -19.80 29.25 -8.91
C TRP A 304 -21.02 30.07 -8.48
N SER A 305 -22.22 29.55 -8.75
CA SER A 305 -23.48 30.16 -8.31
C SER A 305 -23.74 29.86 -6.83
N GLY A 306 -22.94 30.41 -5.93
CA GLY A 306 -23.07 30.23 -4.49
C GLY A 306 -21.75 29.90 -3.80
N ASN A 307 -21.79 28.96 -2.85
CA ASN A 307 -20.58 28.45 -2.21
C ASN A 307 -19.75 27.65 -3.22
N ILE A 308 -18.43 27.67 -3.05
CA ILE A 308 -17.53 26.83 -3.85
C ILE A 308 -17.82 25.37 -3.50
N PRO A 309 -18.15 24.50 -4.48
CA PRO A 309 -18.42 23.09 -4.22
C PRO A 309 -17.16 22.32 -3.85
N ASP A 310 -17.31 21.22 -3.12
CA ASP A 310 -16.18 20.42 -2.64
C ASP A 310 -15.34 19.83 -3.79
N TYR A 311 -15.95 19.55 -4.94
CA TYR A 311 -15.26 19.08 -6.14
C TYR A 311 -14.50 20.17 -6.91
N ALA A 312 -14.61 21.46 -6.55
CA ALA A 312 -14.02 22.56 -7.33
C ALA A 312 -12.49 22.46 -7.46
N GLN A 313 -11.82 22.00 -6.41
CA GLN A 313 -10.38 21.76 -6.44
C GLN A 313 -10.04 20.61 -7.40
N THR A 314 -10.78 19.49 -7.32
CA THR A 314 -10.60 18.34 -8.21
C THR A 314 -10.84 18.70 -9.68
N LEU A 315 -11.90 19.45 -9.99
CA LEU A 315 -12.15 19.96 -11.34
C LEU A 315 -10.98 20.81 -11.84
N THR A 316 -10.44 21.65 -10.96
CA THR A 316 -9.28 22.48 -11.29
C THR A 316 -8.05 21.61 -11.58
N SER A 317 -7.77 20.58 -10.77
CA SER A 317 -6.68 19.64 -11.04
C SER A 317 -6.81 18.96 -12.41
N ILE A 318 -8.02 18.55 -12.81
CA ILE A 318 -8.25 17.97 -14.14
C ILE A 318 -7.94 18.99 -15.26
N ARG A 319 -8.36 20.26 -15.10
CA ARG A 319 -8.02 21.33 -16.04
C ARG A 319 -6.51 21.55 -16.14
N LEU A 320 -5.81 21.53 -15.01
CA LEU A 320 -4.35 21.66 -14.93
C LEU A 320 -3.64 20.49 -15.63
N GLU A 321 -4.09 19.24 -15.43
CA GLU A 321 -3.57 18.06 -16.14
C GLU A 321 -3.71 18.20 -17.67
N ILE A 322 -4.84 18.75 -18.14
CA ILE A 322 -5.06 19.02 -19.56
C ILE A 322 -4.10 20.11 -20.08
N PHE A 323 -3.89 21.19 -19.33
CA PHE A 323 -2.93 22.23 -19.72
C PHE A 323 -1.49 21.75 -19.74
N GLU A 324 -1.10 20.93 -18.76
CA GLU A 324 0.23 20.31 -18.71
C GLU A 324 0.53 19.56 -20.01
N LYS A 325 -0.40 18.70 -20.44
CA LYS A 325 -0.28 17.93 -21.68
C LYS A 325 -0.29 18.80 -22.93
N GLN A 326 -0.97 19.93 -22.90
CA GLN A 326 -1.01 20.90 -24.00
C GLN A 326 0.17 21.87 -23.99
N GLU A 327 1.09 21.75 -23.02
CA GLU A 327 2.23 22.67 -22.83
C GLU A 327 1.76 24.14 -22.66
N LYS A 328 0.59 24.35 -22.03
CA LYS A 328 0.00 25.67 -21.76
C LYS A 328 0.37 26.16 -20.37
N ASP A 329 1.66 26.43 -20.20
CA ASP A 329 2.26 26.72 -18.90
C ASP A 329 1.73 28.00 -18.24
N GLN A 330 1.43 29.04 -19.03
CA GLN A 330 0.96 30.32 -18.47
C GLN A 330 -0.49 30.22 -17.97
N GLU A 331 -1.36 29.58 -18.74
CA GLU A 331 -2.74 29.29 -18.36
C GLU A 331 -2.80 28.38 -17.13
N TYR A 332 -1.92 27.37 -17.07
CA TYR A 332 -1.74 26.53 -15.89
C TYR A 332 -1.43 27.38 -14.65
N LEU A 333 -0.38 28.22 -14.72
CA LEU A 333 0.05 29.03 -13.58
C LEU A 333 -1.04 30.00 -13.12
N ASN A 334 -1.73 30.64 -14.07
CA ASN A 334 -2.79 31.58 -13.76
C ASN A 334 -3.96 30.89 -13.05
N LEU A 335 -4.37 29.72 -13.55
CA LEU A 335 -5.48 28.95 -12.96
C LEU A 335 -5.10 28.39 -11.59
N ALA A 336 -3.90 27.80 -11.44
CA ALA A 336 -3.44 27.24 -10.18
C ALA A 336 -3.37 28.33 -9.09
N LEU A 337 -2.87 29.53 -9.45
CA LEU A 337 -2.81 30.66 -8.53
C LEU A 337 -4.20 31.15 -8.13
N ALA A 338 -5.10 31.37 -9.08
CA ALA A 338 -6.43 31.91 -8.81
C ALA A 338 -7.32 30.95 -8.01
N SER A 339 -7.15 29.64 -8.19
CA SER A 339 -7.90 28.60 -7.48
C SER A 339 -7.32 28.22 -6.11
N GLY A 340 -6.13 28.72 -5.77
CA GLY A 340 -5.44 28.38 -4.52
C GLY A 340 -4.80 26.99 -4.52
N GLN A 341 -4.48 26.42 -5.69
CA GLN A 341 -3.71 25.18 -5.84
C GLN A 341 -2.21 25.46 -5.63
N VAL A 342 -1.83 25.64 -4.36
CA VAL A 342 -0.50 26.11 -3.96
C VAL A 342 0.61 25.17 -4.43
N VAL A 343 0.45 23.86 -4.26
CA VAL A 343 1.48 22.89 -4.61
C VAL A 343 1.70 22.89 -6.12
N GLU A 344 0.64 22.74 -6.90
CA GLU A 344 0.65 22.74 -8.36
C GLU A 344 1.30 24.01 -8.92
N TYR A 345 0.93 25.18 -8.39
CA TYR A 345 1.52 26.46 -8.82
C TYR A 345 3.03 26.50 -8.57
N LEU A 346 3.47 26.15 -7.35
CA LEU A 346 4.86 26.23 -6.95
C LEU A 346 5.74 25.19 -7.64
N THR A 347 5.26 23.95 -7.78
CA THR A 347 6.00 22.88 -8.47
C THR A 347 6.10 23.16 -9.96
N LYS A 348 5.05 23.74 -10.58
CA LYS A 348 5.12 24.18 -11.99
C LYS A 348 6.14 25.29 -12.21
N LEU A 349 6.24 26.27 -11.31
CA LEU A 349 7.30 27.28 -11.38
C LEU A 349 8.70 26.66 -11.32
N VAL A 350 8.91 25.65 -10.47
CA VAL A 350 10.18 24.93 -10.36
C VAL A 350 10.49 24.15 -11.64
N TYR A 351 9.52 23.43 -12.20
CA TYR A 351 9.64 22.75 -13.49
C TYR A 351 10.04 23.69 -14.64
N LEU A 352 9.59 24.95 -14.59
CA LEU A 352 9.91 25.99 -15.57
C LEU A 352 11.22 26.74 -15.25
N ASP A 353 12.05 26.23 -14.33
CA ASP A 353 13.31 26.84 -13.88
C ASP A 353 13.12 28.27 -13.28
N ARG A 354 11.95 28.54 -12.69
CA ARG A 354 11.59 29.81 -12.02
C ARG A 354 11.68 29.68 -10.50
N ILE A 355 12.78 29.12 -10.00
CA ILE A 355 12.97 28.78 -8.58
C ILE A 355 12.88 30.03 -7.68
N ASP A 356 13.48 31.15 -8.07
CA ASP A 356 13.45 32.39 -7.26
C ASP A 356 12.03 32.91 -7.04
N GLU A 357 11.21 32.84 -8.08
CA GLU A 357 9.80 33.23 -8.01
C GLU A 357 8.99 32.26 -7.16
N ALA A 358 9.20 30.95 -7.33
CA ALA A 358 8.57 29.92 -6.51
C ALA A 358 8.90 30.13 -5.03
N MET A 359 10.17 30.39 -4.70
CA MET A 359 10.62 30.65 -3.33
C MET A 359 10.07 31.96 -2.75
N ALA A 360 9.87 32.99 -3.58
CA ALA A 360 9.24 34.23 -3.15
C ALA A 360 7.74 34.03 -2.85
N ALA A 361 7.02 33.32 -3.71
CA ALA A 361 5.61 33.02 -3.56
C ALA A 361 5.34 32.11 -2.35
N ALA A 362 6.17 31.06 -2.17
CA ALA A 362 6.04 30.08 -1.10
C ALA A 362 5.98 30.70 0.31
N LYS A 363 6.67 31.83 0.54
CA LYS A 363 6.69 32.53 1.85
C LYS A 363 5.32 32.94 2.35
N ASN A 364 4.39 33.27 1.44
CA ASN A 364 3.06 33.76 1.80
C ASN A 364 1.96 32.72 1.51
N MET A 365 2.22 31.77 0.61
CA MET A 365 1.21 30.80 0.15
C MET A 365 1.19 29.51 0.98
N ILE A 366 2.36 29.03 1.45
CA ILE A 366 2.42 27.78 2.21
C ILE A 366 1.91 28.01 3.62
N THR A 367 0.88 27.25 3.99
CA THR A 367 0.26 27.30 5.32
C THR A 367 0.09 25.93 5.95
N LYS A 368 0.35 24.85 5.21
CA LYS A 368 0.26 23.46 5.68
C LYS A 368 1.55 22.67 5.45
N ASN A 369 1.72 21.60 6.21
CA ASN A 369 2.93 20.77 6.13
C ASN A 369 2.98 19.85 4.89
N ASP A 370 1.84 19.45 4.32
CA ASP A 370 1.75 18.76 3.04
C ASP A 370 2.21 19.64 1.88
N GLU A 371 1.76 20.90 1.85
CA GLU A 371 2.19 21.89 0.86
C GLU A 371 3.71 22.08 0.88
N ALA A 372 4.29 22.25 2.08
CA ALA A 372 5.72 22.36 2.26
C ALA A 372 6.47 21.09 1.83
N PHE A 373 5.93 19.91 2.14
CA PHE A 373 6.56 18.63 1.83
C PHE A 373 6.65 18.37 0.32
N PHE A 374 5.53 18.53 -0.39
CA PHE A 374 5.51 18.30 -1.85
C PHE A 374 6.32 19.35 -2.60
N PHE A 375 6.28 20.62 -2.17
CA PHE A 375 7.11 21.66 -2.80
C PHE A 375 8.60 21.44 -2.54
N ALA A 376 9.01 21.09 -1.32
CA ALA A 376 10.41 20.79 -1.02
C ALA A 376 10.94 19.60 -1.82
N LYS A 377 10.10 18.56 -2.05
CA LYS A 377 10.47 17.44 -2.93
C LYS A 377 10.75 17.90 -4.36
N ALA A 378 9.85 18.70 -4.95
CA ALA A 378 10.04 19.22 -6.30
C ALA A 378 11.35 20.04 -6.43
N LEU A 379 11.66 20.89 -5.44
CA LEU A 379 12.92 21.63 -5.41
C LEU A 379 14.15 20.70 -5.37
N ARG A 380 14.09 19.61 -4.60
CA ARG A 380 15.19 18.64 -4.54
C ARG A 380 15.38 17.92 -5.87
N ASP A 381 14.29 17.52 -6.51
CA ASP A 381 14.31 16.77 -7.76
C ASP A 381 14.88 17.63 -8.92
N GLU A 382 14.59 18.95 -8.92
CA GLU A 382 15.21 19.93 -9.83
C GLU A 382 16.57 20.47 -9.33
N SER A 383 17.30 19.69 -8.52
CA SER A 383 18.68 20.00 -8.09
C SER A 383 18.85 21.30 -7.27
N ALA A 384 17.84 21.72 -6.51
CA ALA A 384 17.90 22.85 -5.56
C ALA A 384 17.73 22.39 -4.08
N PRO A 385 18.63 21.54 -3.55
CA PRO A 385 18.45 20.90 -2.25
C PRO A 385 18.56 21.87 -1.06
N GLU A 386 19.31 22.97 -1.17
CA GLU A 386 19.39 23.99 -0.11
C GLU A 386 18.05 24.74 0.04
N SER A 387 17.43 25.12 -1.09
CA SER A 387 16.10 25.73 -1.11
C SER A 387 15.04 24.76 -0.58
N ALA A 388 15.14 23.49 -0.98
CA ALA A 388 14.29 22.42 -0.48
C ALA A 388 14.38 22.30 1.06
N LEU A 389 15.58 22.35 1.63
CA LEU A 389 15.78 22.29 3.08
C LEU A 389 15.16 23.49 3.80
N ILE A 390 15.25 24.70 3.23
CA ILE A 390 14.64 25.91 3.80
C ILE A 390 13.11 25.73 3.92
N ILE A 391 12.47 25.29 2.83
CA ILE A 391 11.01 25.05 2.81
C ILE A 391 10.63 23.96 3.79
N ALA A 392 11.33 22.84 3.78
CA ALA A 392 10.99 21.69 4.61
C ALA A 392 11.09 22.01 6.11
N ARG A 393 12.15 22.74 6.51
CA ARG A 393 12.32 23.23 7.88
C ARG A 393 11.21 24.17 8.31
N SER A 394 10.81 25.10 7.44
CA SER A 394 9.69 26.02 7.71
C SER A 394 8.36 25.25 7.83
N GLY A 395 8.18 24.24 6.98
CA GLY A 395 6.99 23.38 6.93
C GLY A 395 6.69 22.66 8.24
N LEU A 396 7.71 22.34 9.04
CA LEU A 396 7.58 21.70 10.35
C LEU A 396 6.92 22.58 11.43
N ASN A 397 6.53 23.81 11.10
CA ASN A 397 5.78 24.70 11.98
C ASN A 397 4.30 24.85 11.53
N PHE A 398 3.92 24.23 10.41
CA PHE A 398 2.57 24.29 9.88
C PHE A 398 1.73 23.07 10.26
N PRO A 399 0.41 23.23 10.43
CA PRO A 399 -0.50 22.11 10.66
C PRO A 399 -0.61 21.20 9.42
N GLY A 400 -1.12 19.98 9.62
CA GLY A 400 -1.41 19.03 8.54
C GLY A 400 -1.03 17.59 8.89
N ASN A 401 -1.37 16.66 8.00
CA ASN A 401 -1.25 15.23 8.26
C ASN A 401 0.11 14.62 7.85
N TYR A 402 1.02 15.43 7.31
CA TYR A 402 2.33 14.99 6.81
C TYR A 402 3.49 15.34 7.74
N TYR A 403 3.21 15.70 9.00
CA TYR A 403 4.23 16.16 9.94
C TYR A 403 5.37 15.15 10.12
N TYR A 404 5.04 13.88 10.34
CA TYR A 404 6.04 12.81 10.49
C TYR A 404 6.89 12.62 9.23
N GLN A 405 6.24 12.51 8.07
CA GLN A 405 6.90 12.30 6.78
C GLN A 405 7.82 13.47 6.44
N LEU A 406 7.36 14.70 6.67
CA LEU A 406 8.14 15.91 6.48
C LEU A 406 9.34 15.95 7.43
N ALA A 407 9.17 15.60 8.71
CA ALA A 407 10.24 15.61 9.70
C ALA A 407 11.33 14.58 9.37
N LEU A 408 10.91 13.37 8.98
CA LEU A 408 11.80 12.31 8.53
C LEU A 408 12.62 12.74 7.30
N TRP A 409 11.93 13.23 6.27
CA TRP A 409 12.55 13.64 5.02
C TRP A 409 13.47 14.85 5.20
N THR A 410 13.07 15.83 6.02
CA THR A 410 13.90 16.99 6.39
C THR A 410 15.19 16.53 7.06
N SER A 411 15.10 15.56 7.97
CA SER A 411 16.27 15.00 8.66
C SER A 411 17.28 14.38 7.69
N GLU A 412 16.80 13.61 6.73
CA GLU A 412 17.63 12.93 5.72
C GLU A 412 18.26 13.91 4.74
N LEU A 413 17.48 14.90 4.26
CA LEU A 413 17.98 15.94 3.38
C LEU A 413 19.06 16.77 4.08
N ALA A 414 18.80 17.24 5.31
CA ALA A 414 19.77 18.00 6.10
C ALA A 414 21.07 17.23 6.31
N GLN A 415 20.98 15.93 6.67
CA GLN A 415 22.15 15.07 6.80
C GLN A 415 22.93 14.95 5.49
N SER A 416 22.25 14.81 4.35
CA SER A 416 22.91 14.74 3.04
C SER A 416 23.64 16.04 2.65
N LEU A 417 23.16 17.18 3.16
CA LEU A 417 23.76 18.50 2.99
C LEU A 417 24.82 18.84 4.05
N GLY A 418 25.05 17.96 5.02
CA GLY A 418 25.98 18.20 6.12
C GLY A 418 25.46 19.12 7.22
N ASP A 419 24.18 19.51 7.19
CA ASP A 419 23.51 20.28 8.25
C ASP A 419 23.03 19.31 9.35
N ILE A 420 23.96 18.95 10.25
CA ILE A 420 23.71 17.98 11.33
C ILE A 420 22.71 18.53 12.35
N ASP A 421 22.75 19.84 12.64
CA ASP A 421 21.85 20.46 13.62
C ASP A 421 20.38 20.38 13.16
N THR A 422 20.11 20.74 11.90
CA THR A 422 18.77 20.59 11.33
C THR A 422 18.38 19.12 11.22
N ALA A 423 19.32 18.23 10.87
CA ALA A 423 19.07 16.80 10.77
C ALA A 423 18.62 16.20 12.11
N LEU A 424 19.30 16.59 13.19
CA LEU A 424 19.01 16.18 14.56
C LEU A 424 17.65 16.73 15.02
N ALA A 425 17.42 18.03 14.88
CA ALA A 425 16.18 18.67 15.31
C ALA A 425 14.94 18.09 14.59
N ALA A 426 15.04 17.85 13.29
CA ALA A 426 13.96 17.23 12.52
C ALA A 426 13.73 15.75 12.92
N ARG A 427 14.80 15.00 13.24
CA ARG A 427 14.66 13.61 13.70
C ARG A 427 13.98 13.53 15.07
N ILE A 428 14.30 14.44 15.98
CA ILE A 428 13.62 14.54 17.29
C ILE A 428 12.12 14.80 17.08
N LYS A 429 11.75 15.73 16.20
CA LYS A 429 10.34 15.98 15.85
C LYS A 429 9.64 14.72 15.32
N ALA A 430 10.28 13.97 14.43
CA ALA A 430 9.73 12.71 13.91
C ALA A 430 9.55 11.65 15.02
N PHE A 431 10.52 11.55 15.94
CA PHE A 431 10.43 10.66 17.09
C PHE A 431 9.31 11.05 18.06
N GLN A 432 9.11 12.34 18.29
CA GLN A 432 8.04 12.83 19.16
C GLN A 432 6.66 12.50 18.58
N ASP A 433 6.47 12.64 17.26
CA ASP A 433 5.20 12.27 16.63
C ASP A 433 4.95 10.75 16.65
N GLN A 434 5.97 9.98 16.22
CA GLN A 434 5.89 8.53 16.17
C GLN A 434 7.19 7.90 16.71
N PRO A 435 7.23 7.57 18.02
CA PRO A 435 8.40 6.96 18.65
C PRO A 435 8.79 5.65 17.98
N SER A 436 10.08 5.49 17.71
CA SER A 436 10.66 4.30 17.09
C SER A 436 12.07 4.07 17.61
N PHE A 437 12.43 2.81 17.84
CA PHE A 437 13.78 2.45 18.26
C PHE A 437 14.83 2.84 17.20
N SER A 438 14.49 2.72 15.91
CA SER A 438 15.37 3.14 14.81
C SER A 438 15.64 4.65 14.86
N HIS A 439 14.62 5.47 15.13
CA HIS A 439 14.79 6.91 15.28
C HIS A 439 15.65 7.25 16.49
N TYR A 440 15.44 6.57 17.62
CA TYR A 440 16.26 6.77 18.83
C TYR A 440 17.75 6.54 18.56
N GLN A 441 18.10 5.42 17.92
CA GLN A 441 19.49 5.11 17.55
C GLN A 441 20.05 6.13 16.53
N LYS A 442 19.22 6.61 15.61
CA LYS A 442 19.64 7.64 14.66
C LYS A 442 19.91 8.97 15.36
N ILE A 443 19.08 9.35 16.33
CA ILE A 443 19.30 10.55 17.15
C ILE A 443 20.61 10.43 17.94
N GLU A 444 20.86 9.29 18.57
CA GLU A 444 22.15 9.01 19.25
C GLU A 444 23.34 9.23 18.31
N SER A 445 23.28 8.71 17.09
CA SER A 445 24.36 8.86 16.11
C SER A 445 24.57 10.31 15.64
N LEU A 446 23.51 11.11 15.63
CA LEU A 446 23.52 12.51 15.18
C LEU A 446 23.96 13.47 16.29
N ALA A 447 23.60 13.17 17.55
CA ALA A 447 23.82 14.05 18.69
C ALA A 447 25.29 14.13 19.12
N GLY A 448 26.09 13.09 18.86
CA GLY A 448 27.52 13.10 19.19
C GLY A 448 27.78 13.38 20.67
N GLU A 449 28.46 14.48 20.98
CA GLU A 449 28.81 14.87 22.36
C GLU A 449 27.60 15.29 23.21
N ASP A 450 26.53 15.78 22.58
CA ASP A 450 25.31 16.24 23.28
C ASP A 450 24.35 15.08 23.64
N TRP A 451 24.70 13.84 23.25
CA TRP A 451 23.86 12.68 23.48
C TRP A 451 23.47 12.46 24.95
N PRO A 452 24.36 12.58 25.96
CA PRO A 452 24.01 12.27 27.34
C PRO A 452 22.83 13.09 27.89
N ASP A 453 22.77 14.38 27.55
CA ASP A 453 21.70 15.28 28.01
C ASP A 453 20.41 15.05 27.20
N LEU A 454 20.53 15.01 25.87
CA LEU A 454 19.39 14.76 24.97
C LEU A 454 18.71 13.41 25.25
N LYS A 455 19.50 12.41 25.62
CA LYS A 455 19.01 11.08 25.98
C LYS A 455 18.02 11.12 27.13
N LEU A 456 18.32 11.91 28.17
CA LEU A 456 17.45 12.04 29.34
C LEU A 456 16.11 12.66 28.92
N ASP A 457 16.14 13.73 28.12
CA ASP A 457 14.94 14.40 27.61
C ASP A 457 14.06 13.46 26.78
N LEU A 458 14.65 12.66 25.89
CA LEU A 458 13.92 11.69 25.07
C LEU A 458 13.29 10.57 25.89
N LEU A 459 13.98 10.09 26.93
CA LEU A 459 13.46 9.06 27.82
C LEU A 459 12.31 9.57 28.69
N ASP A 460 12.41 10.80 29.19
CA ASP A 460 11.32 11.44 29.94
C ASP A 460 10.10 11.69 29.05
N TYR A 461 10.32 12.18 27.83
CA TYR A 461 9.26 12.28 26.82
C TYR A 461 8.58 10.91 26.58
N LEU A 462 9.36 9.86 26.40
CA LEU A 462 8.86 8.51 26.13
C LEU A 462 8.07 7.92 27.30
N ARG A 463 8.39 8.28 28.55
CA ARG A 463 7.63 7.87 29.74
C ARG A 463 6.23 8.48 29.73
N GLU A 464 6.09 9.73 29.32
CA GLU A 464 4.81 10.46 29.31
C GLU A 464 3.96 10.21 28.05
N PHE A 465 4.59 9.79 26.94
CA PHE A 465 3.91 9.58 25.66
C PHE A 465 2.75 8.57 25.74
N SER A 466 1.55 8.92 25.28
CA SER A 466 0.36 8.05 25.39
C SER A 466 -0.16 7.51 24.05
N GLY A 467 0.56 7.72 22.95
CA GLY A 467 0.13 7.29 21.61
C GLY A 467 0.11 5.76 21.42
N GLY A 468 -1.00 5.25 20.88
CA GLY A 468 -1.35 3.82 20.88
C GLY A 468 -0.44 2.87 20.06
N ARG A 469 0.42 3.38 19.18
CA ARG A 469 1.36 2.58 18.35
C ARG A 469 2.81 2.54 18.88
N SER A 470 3.07 3.07 20.07
CA SER A 470 4.45 3.20 20.61
C SER A 470 4.92 2.08 21.53
N THR A 471 4.06 1.13 21.92
CA THR A 471 4.37 0.11 22.95
C THR A 471 5.66 -0.66 22.67
N GLU A 472 5.85 -1.12 21.43
CA GLU A 472 7.06 -1.85 21.04
C GLU A 472 8.30 -0.94 21.10
N ALA A 473 8.22 0.27 20.55
CA ALA A 473 9.32 1.23 20.59
C ALA A 473 9.73 1.58 22.04
N LYS A 474 8.75 1.76 22.94
CA LYS A 474 9.02 2.01 24.36
C LYS A 474 9.81 0.87 25.01
N ILE A 475 9.35 -0.37 24.80
CA ILE A 475 10.00 -1.55 25.35
C ILE A 475 11.43 -1.63 24.82
N ASP A 476 11.62 -1.44 23.52
CA ASP A 476 12.90 -1.61 22.87
C ASP A 476 13.93 -0.56 23.34
N ILE A 477 13.50 0.70 23.44
CA ILE A 477 14.34 1.79 23.93
C ILE A 477 14.68 1.61 25.41
N PHE A 478 13.71 1.30 26.27
CA PHE A 478 13.99 1.10 27.69
C PHE A 478 14.89 -0.11 27.94
N LEU A 479 14.71 -1.21 27.21
CA LEU A 479 15.61 -2.36 27.31
C LEU A 479 17.02 -2.03 26.79
N HIS A 480 17.13 -1.25 25.71
CA HIS A 480 18.42 -0.77 25.20
C HIS A 480 19.19 0.05 26.25
N GLU A 481 18.49 0.93 26.98
CA GLU A 481 19.06 1.76 28.05
C GLU A 481 19.18 1.03 29.41
N ASN A 482 18.91 -0.28 29.45
CA ASN A 482 18.89 -1.08 30.68
C ASN A 482 17.90 -0.56 31.76
N LEU A 483 16.85 0.15 31.34
CA LEU A 483 15.75 0.66 32.16
C LEU A 483 14.63 -0.38 32.26
N VAL A 484 14.96 -1.55 32.80
CA VAL A 484 14.07 -2.72 32.83
C VAL A 484 12.77 -2.44 33.61
N ARG A 485 12.82 -1.61 34.65
CA ARG A 485 11.62 -1.22 35.42
C ARG A 485 10.65 -0.34 34.63
N ASP A 486 11.18 0.57 33.81
CA ASP A 486 10.35 1.38 32.91
C ASP A 486 9.67 0.48 31.86
N ALA A 487 10.41 -0.48 31.29
CA ALA A 487 9.84 -1.47 30.36
C ALA A 487 8.74 -2.33 31.00
N ILE A 488 8.92 -2.78 32.25
CA ILE A 488 7.89 -3.48 33.03
C ILE A 488 6.63 -2.62 33.17
N LYS A 489 6.79 -1.34 33.53
CA LYS A 489 5.66 -0.42 33.72
C LYS A 489 4.79 -0.29 32.46
N VAL A 490 5.40 -0.20 31.27
CA VAL A 490 4.69 -0.14 29.98
C VAL A 490 3.69 -1.29 29.80
N VAL A 491 4.05 -2.50 30.24
CA VAL A 491 3.21 -3.69 30.12
C VAL A 491 2.24 -3.87 31.30
N SER A 492 2.60 -3.37 32.48
CA SER A 492 1.69 -3.38 33.64
C SER A 492 0.52 -2.41 33.47
N ASP A 493 0.76 -1.27 32.82
CA ASP A 493 -0.26 -0.23 32.61
C ASP A 493 -1.16 -0.51 31.38
N ASN A 494 -0.85 -1.53 30.57
CA ASN A 494 -1.59 -1.89 29.35
C ASN A 494 -1.99 -3.38 29.32
N SER A 495 -3.28 -3.67 29.37
CA SER A 495 -3.82 -5.04 29.38
C SER A 495 -3.77 -5.78 28.04
N TYR A 496 -3.53 -5.07 26.92
CA TYR A 496 -3.59 -5.61 25.56
C TYR A 496 -2.22 -5.72 24.88
N VAL A 497 -1.14 -5.92 25.65
CA VAL A 497 0.20 -6.14 25.09
C VAL A 497 0.36 -7.58 24.59
N GLN A 498 0.87 -7.72 23.36
CA GLN A 498 1.11 -9.03 22.75
C GLN A 498 2.17 -9.84 23.54
N SER A 499 1.94 -11.14 23.71
CA SER A 499 2.80 -12.06 24.50
C SER A 499 4.29 -11.98 24.12
N HIS A 500 4.61 -11.77 22.83
CA HIS A 500 5.98 -11.74 22.35
C HIS A 500 6.77 -10.53 22.89
N LEU A 501 6.13 -9.37 23.11
CA LEU A 501 6.75 -8.19 23.71
C LEU A 501 7.03 -8.41 25.20
N ILE A 502 6.10 -9.07 25.90
CA ILE A 502 6.26 -9.44 27.31
C ILE A 502 7.46 -10.38 27.48
N TRP A 503 7.63 -11.35 26.59
CA TRP A 503 8.76 -12.29 26.64
C TRP A 503 10.12 -11.61 26.51
N ARG A 504 10.22 -10.51 25.75
CA ARG A 504 11.47 -9.74 25.60
C ARG A 504 11.87 -9.09 26.93
N ILE A 505 10.89 -8.50 27.62
CA ILE A 505 11.11 -7.88 28.93
C ILE A 505 11.52 -8.94 29.96
N MET A 506 10.89 -10.12 29.94
CA MET A 506 11.13 -11.18 30.92
C MET A 506 12.59 -11.67 30.96
N ASP A 507 13.31 -11.64 29.83
CA ASP A 507 14.72 -12.04 29.82
C ASP A 507 15.59 -11.07 30.61
N ALA A 508 15.37 -9.76 30.42
CA ALA A 508 16.07 -8.72 31.17
C ALA A 508 15.59 -8.66 32.63
N ALA A 509 14.27 -8.79 32.85
CA ALA A 509 13.65 -8.73 34.18
C ALA A 509 14.01 -9.91 35.07
N ALA A 510 14.41 -11.07 34.53
CA ALA A 510 14.80 -12.23 35.35
C ALA A 510 15.92 -11.92 36.36
N THR A 511 16.76 -10.92 36.09
CA THR A 511 17.83 -10.48 37.00
C THR A 511 17.46 -9.27 37.86
N VAL A 512 16.53 -8.44 37.41
CA VAL A 512 16.15 -7.17 38.04
C VAL A 512 14.91 -7.31 38.94
N ASP A 513 13.90 -8.03 38.46
CA ASP A 513 12.67 -8.36 39.18
C ASP A 513 12.17 -9.78 38.79
N PRO A 514 12.83 -10.83 39.32
CA PRO A 514 12.44 -12.21 39.05
C PRO A 514 11.03 -12.56 39.55
N ASN A 515 10.49 -11.85 40.56
CA ASN A 515 9.13 -12.09 41.05
C ASN A 515 8.09 -11.68 40.01
N TRP A 516 8.25 -10.49 39.42
CA TRP A 516 7.37 -10.04 38.35
C TRP A 516 7.33 -11.03 37.18
N VAL A 517 8.48 -11.61 36.80
CA VAL A 517 8.53 -12.62 35.72
C VAL A 517 7.75 -13.87 36.08
N ILE A 518 7.90 -14.39 37.31
CA ILE A 518 7.19 -15.58 37.78
C ILE A 518 5.69 -15.32 37.81
N ASP A 519 5.26 -14.23 38.45
CA ASP A 519 3.86 -13.85 38.61
C ASP A 519 3.16 -13.62 37.26
N ARG A 520 3.89 -13.13 36.26
CA ARG A 520 3.34 -12.85 34.92
C ARG A 520 3.40 -14.06 33.99
N ALA A 521 4.35 -14.99 34.16
CA ALA A 521 4.56 -16.13 33.26
C ALA A 521 3.76 -17.37 33.63
N CYS A 522 3.58 -17.68 34.92
CA CYS A 522 2.89 -18.89 35.36
C CYS A 522 1.39 -18.92 34.97
N PRO A 523 0.59 -17.85 35.19
CA PRO A 523 -0.85 -17.91 34.93
C PRO A 523 -1.24 -18.14 33.46
N PRO A 524 -0.61 -17.49 32.45
CA PRO A 524 -0.89 -17.79 31.05
C PRO A 524 -0.54 -19.23 30.66
N ALA A 525 0.54 -19.79 31.21
CA ALA A 525 0.93 -21.17 30.96
C ALA A 525 -0.12 -22.15 31.50
N GLU A 526 -0.51 -21.98 32.77
CA GLU A 526 -1.54 -22.80 33.43
C GLU A 526 -2.88 -22.70 32.69
N LYS A 527 -3.34 -21.49 32.35
CA LYS A 527 -4.58 -21.27 31.61
C LYS A 527 -4.62 -22.03 30.28
N ILE A 528 -3.53 -21.97 29.49
CA ILE A 528 -3.44 -22.71 28.22
C ILE A 528 -3.55 -24.22 28.45
N LEU A 529 -2.90 -24.72 29.52
CA LEU A 529 -2.94 -26.13 29.86
C LEU A 529 -4.34 -26.53 30.34
N ASP A 530 -5.00 -25.76 31.20
CA ASP A 530 -6.33 -26.02 31.75
C ASP A 530 -7.42 -26.01 30.68
N GLU A 531 -7.37 -25.06 29.75
CA GLU A 531 -8.30 -24.97 28.61
C GLU A 531 -8.09 -26.09 27.58
N LYS A 532 -7.09 -26.96 27.76
CA LYS A 532 -6.76 -28.11 26.88
C LYS A 532 -6.52 -27.71 25.42
N LYS A 533 -6.02 -26.49 25.18
CA LYS A 533 -5.70 -25.95 23.85
C LYS A 533 -4.39 -26.55 23.33
N ALA A 534 -4.45 -27.77 22.81
CA ALA A 534 -3.28 -28.54 22.42
C ALA A 534 -2.47 -27.91 21.27
N ASP A 535 -3.10 -27.08 20.46
CA ASP A 535 -2.49 -26.19 19.46
C ASP A 535 -1.59 -25.11 20.09
N ARG A 536 -1.88 -24.67 21.32
CA ARG A 536 -1.13 -23.60 22.02
C ARG A 536 -0.10 -24.09 23.04
N TYR A 537 0.12 -25.40 23.18
CA TYR A 537 1.08 -25.93 24.17
C TYR A 537 2.52 -25.42 23.97
N GLU A 538 2.94 -25.09 22.75
CA GLU A 538 4.25 -24.47 22.52
C GLU A 538 4.36 -23.08 23.16
N GLU A 539 3.28 -22.31 23.17
CA GLU A 539 3.22 -21.02 23.85
C GLU A 539 3.33 -21.20 25.37
N ALA A 540 2.63 -22.18 25.95
CA ALA A 540 2.75 -22.51 27.38
C ALA A 540 4.20 -22.88 27.76
N ILE A 541 4.90 -23.63 26.91
CA ILE A 541 6.32 -23.97 27.13
C ILE A 541 7.21 -22.72 27.11
N LYS A 542 6.96 -21.77 26.21
CA LYS A 542 7.70 -20.50 26.18
C LYS A 542 7.53 -19.72 27.48
N TRP A 543 6.31 -19.63 28.01
CA TRP A 543 6.05 -19.01 29.31
C TRP A 543 6.78 -19.72 30.46
N LEU A 544 6.69 -21.06 30.53
CA LEU A 544 7.36 -21.85 31.57
C LEU A 544 8.89 -21.74 31.53
N LYS A 545 9.48 -21.58 30.35
CA LYS A 545 10.91 -21.28 30.20
C LYS A 545 11.31 -19.95 30.85
N LYS A 546 10.50 -18.90 30.68
CA LYS A 546 10.73 -17.60 31.30
C LYS A 546 10.60 -17.70 32.82
N ALA A 547 9.56 -18.37 33.32
CA ALA A 547 9.37 -18.62 34.75
C ALA A 547 10.57 -19.37 35.36
N ARG A 548 11.00 -20.48 34.74
CA ARG A 548 12.18 -21.24 35.18
C ARG A 548 13.42 -20.35 35.26
N ASN A 549 13.69 -19.56 34.21
CA ASN A 549 14.85 -18.68 34.19
C ASN A 549 14.83 -17.72 35.39
N ALA A 550 13.69 -17.11 35.68
CA ALA A 550 13.54 -16.22 36.84
C ALA A 550 13.72 -16.92 38.20
N PHE A 551 13.19 -18.13 38.38
CA PHE A 551 13.47 -18.94 39.58
C PHE A 551 14.97 -19.23 39.75
N TYR A 552 15.65 -19.54 38.64
CA TYR A 552 17.07 -19.88 38.68
C TYR A 552 17.94 -18.67 38.97
N MET A 553 17.66 -17.52 38.34
CA MET A 553 18.38 -16.26 38.56
C MET A 553 18.17 -15.70 39.96
N SER A 554 17.05 -16.03 40.61
CA SER A 554 16.78 -15.68 42.01
C SER A 554 17.22 -16.72 43.03
N GLY A 555 17.92 -17.79 42.60
CA GLY A 555 18.40 -18.85 43.50
C GLY A 555 17.33 -19.82 44.03
N ARG A 556 16.08 -19.68 43.60
CA ARG A 556 14.90 -20.44 44.06
C ARG A 556 14.69 -21.71 43.25
N ARG A 557 15.73 -22.54 43.14
CA ARG A 557 15.67 -23.79 42.36
C ARG A 557 14.68 -24.79 42.95
N GLU A 558 14.60 -24.88 44.29
CA GLU A 558 13.69 -25.81 44.97
C GLU A 558 12.22 -25.45 44.72
N GLU A 559 11.86 -24.16 44.74
CA GLU A 559 10.51 -23.69 44.41
C GLU A 559 10.12 -24.03 42.97
N TRP A 560 11.04 -23.88 42.02
CA TRP A 560 10.81 -24.36 40.64
C TRP A 560 10.55 -25.86 40.59
N GLN A 561 11.31 -26.67 41.36
CA GLN A 561 11.11 -28.12 41.37
C GLN A 561 9.73 -28.49 41.91
N THR A 562 9.30 -27.86 43.01
CA THR A 562 7.95 -28.07 43.54
C THR A 562 6.87 -27.64 42.55
N TYR A 563 7.02 -26.46 41.93
CA TYR A 563 6.07 -25.95 40.93
C TYR A 563 5.98 -26.88 39.72
N ARG A 564 7.12 -27.34 39.20
CA ARG A 564 7.24 -28.31 38.12
C ARG A 564 6.55 -29.64 38.46
N GLU A 565 6.79 -30.19 39.65
CA GLU A 565 6.19 -31.46 40.08
C GLU A 565 4.66 -31.37 40.12
N ASN A 566 4.12 -30.25 40.59
CA ASN A 566 2.68 -29.98 40.58
C ASN A 566 2.13 -29.93 39.15
N LEU A 567 2.78 -29.21 38.23
CA LEU A 567 2.38 -29.18 36.82
C LEU A 567 2.38 -30.59 36.18
N ILE A 568 3.39 -31.41 36.46
CA ILE A 568 3.45 -32.80 35.97
C ILE A 568 2.31 -33.63 36.56
N LYS A 569 2.02 -33.47 37.84
CA LYS A 569 0.93 -34.20 38.52
C LYS A 569 -0.44 -33.87 37.94
N GLU A 570 -0.70 -32.60 37.67
CA GLU A 570 -2.01 -32.12 37.18
C GLU A 570 -2.20 -32.33 35.67
N HIS A 571 -1.12 -32.27 34.89
CA HIS A 571 -1.18 -32.24 33.43
C HIS A 571 -0.46 -33.41 32.75
N GLY A 572 0.08 -34.37 33.52
CA GLY A 572 0.87 -35.50 33.03
C GLY A 572 0.15 -36.45 32.05
N ARG A 573 -1.19 -36.40 31.99
CA ARG A 573 -1.98 -37.16 31.01
C ARG A 573 -2.02 -36.53 29.60
N LYS A 574 -1.52 -35.30 29.44
CA LYS A 574 -1.49 -34.57 28.15
C LYS A 574 -0.19 -34.91 27.40
N SER A 575 -0.23 -35.97 26.57
CA SER A 575 0.96 -36.51 25.87
C SER A 575 1.73 -35.49 25.03
N LYS A 576 1.03 -34.62 24.28
CA LYS A 576 1.66 -33.56 23.45
C LYS A 576 2.42 -32.54 24.32
N PHE A 577 1.82 -32.10 25.42
CA PHE A 577 2.48 -31.20 26.38
C PHE A 577 3.69 -31.87 27.02
N MET A 578 3.54 -33.11 27.52
CA MET A 578 4.63 -33.84 28.16
C MET A 578 5.79 -34.14 27.20
N GLY A 579 5.53 -34.33 25.91
CA GLY A 579 6.55 -34.41 24.88
C GLY A 579 7.36 -33.12 24.80
N LEU A 580 6.70 -31.98 24.59
CA LEU A 580 7.36 -30.67 24.49
C LEU A 580 8.10 -30.28 25.78
N PHE A 581 7.51 -30.58 26.95
CA PHE A 581 8.07 -30.28 28.27
C PHE A 581 9.37 -31.04 28.54
N LYS A 582 9.47 -32.30 28.08
CA LYS A 582 10.69 -33.12 28.21
C LYS A 582 11.78 -32.74 27.22
N HIS A 583 11.41 -32.34 25.99
CA HIS A 583 12.37 -32.04 24.92
C HIS A 583 13.08 -30.68 25.07
N GLN A 584 12.56 -29.76 25.88
CA GLN A 584 13.12 -28.41 26.02
C GLN A 584 13.87 -28.17 27.34
N ASP A 585 14.41 -29.25 27.92
CA ASP A 585 15.23 -29.27 29.15
C ASP A 585 14.59 -28.60 30.37
N LEU A 586 13.26 -28.49 30.46
CA LEU A 586 12.54 -28.00 31.66
C LEU A 586 12.57 -29.01 32.84
N GLN A 587 13.47 -30.01 32.79
CA GLN A 587 13.68 -31.02 33.83
C GLN A 587 14.58 -30.53 34.97
#